data_AF-A0A7W0KTL3-F1
#
_entry.id   AF-A0A7W0KTL3-F1
#
_cell.length_a   1.000
_cell.length_b   1.000
_cell.length_c   1.000
_cell.angle_alpha   90.00
_cell.angle_beta   90.00
_cell.angle_gamma   90.00
#
_symmetry.space_group_name_H-M   'P 1'
#
loop_
_entity.id
_entity.type
_entity.pdbx_description
1 polymer ?
#
loop_
_entity_poly.entity_id
_entity_poly.type
_entity_poly.pdbx_seq_one_letter_code
_entity_poly.pdbx_strand_id
1 'polypeptide(L)'
;TWLTGEEVDEGRIWECNPLKADSGQPRPALGAFTHEAAAVDQDGKALYLTEDKPDGRLYRFVPDDYPDLSKGELSVAIVADDKVTWEPVADPLATTRPTRLQGKGTVFNGGEGIWCEDGVAFFTTKGDNRVWALDLGDSTLEVIYDAAAIPDAPLTGVDNVTRSASGDLYVCEDGGNMELVIISREREVGPFCRLVGQDGSELAGVAFSPDGRRLYVSSQRGGSGSGLTYEIAGPFREAEKRPTATTTVPATTTTLAALDRSKGDNAESGDSGSDDDSSTTLVAGGIAAVAVAAAAGAALTVRRRRAGNGADAGDGDEERGAGTAGNGH
;
A
#
# COMPACT_ATOMS: atom_id res chain seq x y z
N THR A 1 3.60 5.04 16.64
CA THR A 1 3.04 3.69 16.87
C THR A 1 2.78 3.05 15.52
N TRP A 2 2.60 1.74 15.45
CA TRP A 2 2.29 0.96 14.25
C TRP A 2 1.13 0.01 14.55
N LEU A 3 0.26 -0.26 13.58
CA LEU A 3 -0.84 -1.21 13.74
C LEU A 3 -0.54 -2.46 12.92
N THR A 4 -0.69 -3.64 13.53
CA THR A 4 -0.64 -4.92 12.84
C THR A 4 -1.90 -5.72 13.14
N GLY A 5 -2.46 -6.37 12.13
CA GLY A 5 -3.62 -7.24 12.26
C GLY A 5 -3.23 -8.70 12.39
N GLU A 6 -4.09 -9.47 13.04
CA GLU A 6 -4.05 -10.92 12.97
C GLU A 6 -5.06 -11.39 11.92
N GLU A 7 -4.55 -12.05 10.89
CA GLU A 7 -5.33 -12.64 9.81
C GLU A 7 -5.84 -14.04 10.21
N VAL A 8 -6.61 -14.10 11.29
CA VAL A 8 -7.26 -15.34 11.77
C VAL A 8 -8.70 -15.04 12.19
N ASP A 9 -9.52 -16.08 12.34
CA ASP A 9 -10.86 -15.92 12.89
C ASP A 9 -10.78 -15.30 14.30
N GLU A 10 -11.58 -14.25 14.55
CA GLU A 10 -11.54 -13.45 15.79
C GLU A 10 -10.19 -12.78 16.10
N GLY A 11 -9.36 -12.60 15.07
CA GLY A 11 -8.10 -11.87 15.15
C GLY A 11 -8.26 -10.43 15.64
N ARG A 12 -7.16 -9.87 16.16
CA ARG A 12 -7.13 -8.52 16.75
C ARG A 12 -6.17 -7.60 16.01
N ILE A 13 -6.44 -6.31 16.11
CA ILE A 13 -5.44 -5.27 15.87
C ILE A 13 -4.56 -5.12 17.11
N TRP A 14 -3.25 -5.08 16.89
CA TRP A 14 -2.23 -4.78 17.88
C TRP A 14 -1.57 -3.45 17.55
N GLU A 15 -1.49 -2.58 18.55
CA GLU A 15 -0.73 -1.35 18.49
C GLU A 15 0.68 -1.56 19.07
N CYS A 16 1.70 -1.31 18.27
CA CYS A 16 3.09 -1.62 18.55
C CYS A 16 3.97 -0.37 18.47
N ASN A 17 4.97 -0.26 19.34
CA ASN A 17 6.08 0.68 19.15
C ASN A 17 7.19 -0.02 18.37
N PRO A 18 7.46 0.34 17.10
CA PRO A 18 8.47 -0.35 16.29
C PRO A 18 9.90 -0.19 16.82
N LEU A 19 10.14 0.74 17.75
CA LEU A 19 11.44 0.97 18.38
C LEU A 19 11.61 0.21 19.72
N LYS A 20 10.60 -0.53 20.16
CA LYS A 20 10.61 -1.25 21.44
C LYS A 20 10.02 -2.64 21.27
N ALA A 21 10.84 -3.67 21.49
CA ALA A 21 10.39 -5.05 21.54
C ALA A 21 9.29 -5.25 22.60
N ASP A 22 8.42 -6.23 22.38
CA ASP A 22 7.32 -6.62 23.29
C ASP A 22 6.40 -5.47 23.70
N SER A 23 6.22 -4.49 22.82
CA SER A 23 5.40 -3.30 23.07
C SER A 23 3.96 -3.42 22.57
N GLY A 24 3.60 -4.55 21.96
CA GLY A 24 2.29 -4.80 21.38
C GLY A 24 1.18 -4.72 22.43
N GLN A 25 0.20 -3.86 22.18
CA GLN A 25 -1.02 -3.72 22.97
C GLN A 25 -2.21 -4.08 22.10
N PRO A 26 -3.04 -5.06 22.48
CA PRO A 26 -4.22 -5.37 21.70
C PRO A 26 -5.20 -4.21 21.80
N ARG A 27 -5.96 -3.97 20.73
CA ARG A 27 -6.99 -2.94 20.66
C ARG A 27 -8.35 -3.56 20.35
N PRO A 28 -9.01 -4.19 21.35
CA PRO A 28 -10.26 -4.94 21.13
C PRO A 28 -11.41 -4.08 20.58
N ALA A 29 -11.39 -2.77 20.80
CA ALA A 29 -12.39 -1.85 20.29
C ALA A 29 -12.43 -1.78 18.75
N LEU A 30 -11.35 -2.17 18.06
CA LEU A 30 -11.28 -2.21 16.60
C LEU A 30 -11.93 -3.47 15.99
N GLY A 31 -12.48 -4.36 16.81
CA GLY A 31 -13.21 -5.54 16.34
C GLY A 31 -12.40 -6.83 16.40
N ALA A 32 -13.11 -7.96 16.42
CA ALA A 32 -12.55 -9.31 16.33
C ALA A 32 -13.00 -10.00 15.03
N PHE A 33 -12.11 -10.07 14.04
CA PHE A 33 -12.32 -10.69 12.72
C PHE A 33 -10.96 -10.92 12.04
N THR A 34 -10.95 -11.47 10.83
CA THR A 34 -9.74 -11.70 10.03
C THR A 34 -9.24 -10.36 9.48
N HIS A 35 -8.50 -9.61 10.30
CA HIS A 35 -7.98 -8.30 9.93
C HIS A 35 -6.85 -8.48 8.94
N GLU A 36 -6.98 -7.82 7.78
CA GLU A 36 -5.90 -7.82 6.80
C GLU A 36 -5.07 -6.54 6.92
N ALA A 37 -5.70 -5.37 6.71
CA ALA A 37 -5.02 -4.09 6.84
C ALA A 37 -5.85 -3.04 7.58
N ALA A 38 -5.15 -2.05 8.13
CA ALA A 38 -5.75 -0.88 8.78
C ALA A 38 -5.07 0.40 8.29
N ALA A 39 -5.87 1.36 7.83
CA ALA A 39 -5.40 2.69 7.44
C ALA A 39 -5.89 3.75 8.43
N VAL A 40 -5.05 4.74 8.73
CA VAL A 40 -5.37 5.86 9.60
C VAL A 40 -5.64 7.10 8.77
N ASP A 41 -6.84 7.66 8.89
CA ASP A 41 -7.15 9.02 8.46
C ASP A 41 -6.85 9.97 9.62
N GLN A 42 -5.72 10.67 9.54
CA GLN A 42 -5.29 11.57 10.60
C GLN A 42 -6.14 12.84 10.67
N ASP A 43 -6.67 13.30 9.52
CA ASP A 43 -7.45 14.53 9.43
C ASP A 43 -8.90 14.28 9.89
N GLY A 44 -9.50 13.19 9.43
CA GLY A 44 -10.82 12.73 9.88
C GLY A 44 -10.81 12.00 11.22
N LYS A 45 -9.63 11.74 11.79
CA LYS A 45 -9.43 11.09 13.10
C LYS A 45 -10.14 9.74 13.20
N ALA A 46 -10.05 8.94 12.14
CA ALA A 46 -10.70 7.64 12.03
C ALA A 46 -9.74 6.59 11.47
N LEU A 47 -10.07 5.33 11.68
CA LEU A 47 -9.35 4.19 11.12
C LEU A 47 -10.29 3.41 10.21
N TYR A 48 -9.76 2.85 9.13
CA TYR A 48 -10.50 2.01 8.19
C TYR A 48 -9.83 0.64 8.13
N LEU A 49 -10.63 -0.43 8.21
CA LEU A 49 -10.13 -1.80 8.34
C LEU A 49 -10.78 -2.71 7.31
N THR A 50 -9.96 -3.57 6.71
CA THR A 50 -10.37 -4.61 5.76
C THR A 50 -10.42 -5.97 6.42
N GLU A 51 -11.29 -6.84 5.88
CA GLU A 51 -11.45 -8.21 6.34
C GLU A 51 -11.20 -9.19 5.20
N ASP A 52 -10.18 -10.04 5.35
CA ASP A 52 -9.89 -11.07 4.35
C ASP A 52 -10.78 -12.31 4.56
N LYS A 53 -11.99 -12.21 4.01
CA LYS A 53 -12.88 -13.33 3.76
C LYS A 53 -13.60 -13.12 2.42
N PRO A 54 -14.00 -14.18 1.71
CA PRO A 54 -14.83 -14.05 0.51
C PRO A 54 -16.16 -13.33 0.74
N ASP A 55 -16.68 -13.39 1.97
CA ASP A 55 -17.82 -12.61 2.45
C ASP A 55 -17.38 -11.57 3.49
N GLY A 56 -16.22 -10.91 3.29
CA GLY A 56 -15.66 -9.90 4.18
C GLY A 56 -16.43 -8.57 4.15
N ARG A 57 -16.01 -7.63 4.99
CA ARG A 57 -16.59 -6.28 5.12
C ARG A 57 -15.50 -5.21 5.18
N LEU A 58 -15.90 -3.97 4.98
CA LEU A 58 -15.12 -2.78 5.28
C LEU A 58 -15.63 -2.15 6.58
N TYR A 59 -14.73 -1.83 7.49
CA TYR A 59 -15.06 -1.23 8.79
C TYR A 59 -14.44 0.15 8.94
N ARG A 60 -15.05 0.97 9.81
CA ARG A 60 -14.51 2.24 10.29
C ARG A 60 -14.54 2.26 11.80
N PHE A 61 -13.44 2.66 12.41
CA PHE A 61 -13.34 2.92 13.83
C PHE A 61 -13.10 4.41 14.10
N VAL A 62 -13.94 5.01 14.93
CA VAL A 62 -13.80 6.41 15.37
C VAL A 62 -13.50 6.41 16.87
N PRO A 63 -12.27 6.77 17.29
CA PRO A 63 -11.92 6.84 18.71
C PRO A 63 -12.74 7.90 19.48
N ASP A 64 -13.04 7.64 20.75
CA ASP A 64 -13.70 8.62 21.63
C ASP A 64 -12.79 9.84 21.90
N ASP A 65 -11.48 9.61 22.02
CA ASP A 65 -10.46 10.63 22.29
C ASP A 65 -9.22 10.39 21.44
N TYR A 66 -9.28 10.76 20.15
CA TYR A 66 -8.17 10.55 19.23
C TYR A 66 -6.87 11.24 19.74
N PRO A 67 -5.72 10.54 19.78
CA PRO A 67 -5.43 9.26 19.12
C PRO A 67 -5.54 7.99 20.01
N ASP A 68 -6.21 8.03 21.16
CA ASP A 68 -6.37 6.86 22.03
C ASP A 68 -7.34 5.82 21.42
N LEU A 69 -6.78 4.69 20.97
CA LEU A 69 -7.52 3.61 20.33
C LEU A 69 -8.18 2.63 21.33
N SER A 70 -8.13 2.92 22.64
CA SER A 70 -8.68 2.03 23.66
C SER A 70 -10.21 1.97 23.67
N LYS A 71 -10.88 3.02 23.19
CA LYS A 71 -12.35 3.17 23.13
C LYS A 71 -12.78 3.99 21.92
N GLY A 72 -13.95 3.68 21.41
CA GLY A 72 -14.54 4.34 20.26
C GLY A 72 -15.68 3.54 19.68
N GLU A 73 -16.20 4.00 18.55
CA GLU A 73 -17.25 3.33 17.79
C GLU A 73 -16.66 2.59 16.59
N LEU A 74 -16.81 1.26 16.59
CA LEU A 74 -16.63 0.45 15.38
C LEU A 74 -17.95 0.42 14.60
N SER A 75 -17.89 0.68 13.31
CA SER A 75 -19.02 0.59 12.39
C SER A 75 -18.65 -0.19 11.14
N VAL A 76 -19.64 -0.83 10.52
CA VAL A 76 -19.50 -1.53 9.25
C VAL A 76 -20.08 -0.69 8.11
N ALA A 77 -19.43 -0.70 6.95
CA ALA A 77 -19.87 0.02 5.77
C ALA A 77 -21.15 -0.60 5.17
N ILE A 78 -22.12 0.25 4.83
CA ILE A 78 -23.27 -0.07 4.00
C ILE A 78 -23.19 0.80 2.75
N VAL A 79 -23.11 0.14 1.60
CA VAL A 79 -23.06 0.77 0.28
C VAL A 79 -24.42 0.63 -0.40
N ALA A 80 -25.00 1.74 -0.81
CA ALA A 80 -26.19 1.79 -1.65
C ALA A 80 -25.90 2.73 -2.83
N ASP A 81 -26.00 2.19 -4.04
CA ASP A 81 -25.47 2.82 -5.25
C ASP A 81 -23.97 3.13 -5.08
N ASP A 82 -23.57 4.41 -5.08
CA ASP A 82 -22.22 4.87 -4.80
C ASP A 82 -22.07 5.40 -3.36
N LYS A 83 -23.14 5.49 -2.56
CA LYS A 83 -23.09 6.12 -1.23
C LYS A 83 -22.75 5.13 -0.13
N VAL A 84 -21.82 5.54 0.73
CA VAL A 84 -21.41 4.80 1.92
C VAL A 84 -22.03 5.42 3.17
N THR A 85 -22.67 4.57 3.96
CA THR A 85 -23.12 4.88 5.32
C THR A 85 -22.50 3.87 6.29
N TRP A 86 -22.54 4.19 7.57
CA TRP A 86 -21.86 3.40 8.60
C TRP A 86 -22.88 2.94 9.64
N GLU A 87 -22.99 1.63 9.84
CA GLU A 87 -23.85 1.02 10.87
C GLU A 87 -22.98 0.60 12.07
N PRO A 88 -23.29 1.05 13.30
CA PRO A 88 -22.53 0.65 14.48
C PRO A 88 -22.54 -0.86 14.70
N VAL A 89 -21.37 -1.40 15.04
CA VAL A 89 -21.19 -2.78 15.50
C VAL A 89 -21.38 -2.81 17.02
N ALA A 90 -22.45 -3.47 17.47
CA ALA A 90 -22.88 -3.41 18.87
C ALA A 90 -21.92 -4.08 19.86
N ASP A 91 -21.24 -5.15 19.43
CA ASP A 91 -20.31 -5.94 20.24
C ASP A 91 -19.01 -6.20 19.47
N PRO A 92 -18.08 -5.21 19.43
CA PRO A 92 -16.78 -5.35 18.75
C PRO A 92 -15.91 -6.48 19.29
N LEU A 93 -16.17 -6.93 20.52
CA LEU A 93 -15.41 -7.99 21.18
C LEU A 93 -15.91 -9.39 20.81
N ALA A 94 -16.95 -9.49 19.99
CA ALA A 94 -17.60 -10.75 19.62
C ALA A 94 -18.04 -11.62 20.80
N THR A 95 -18.39 -11.02 21.95
CA THR A 95 -18.76 -11.76 23.16
C THR A 95 -20.01 -12.63 23.02
N THR A 96 -20.91 -12.24 22.12
CA THR A 96 -22.20 -12.93 21.89
C THR A 96 -22.36 -13.46 20.46
N ARG A 97 -21.78 -12.77 19.48
CA ARG A 97 -21.85 -13.10 18.06
C ARG A 97 -20.57 -12.58 17.37
N PRO A 98 -20.00 -13.32 16.39
CA PRO A 98 -18.85 -12.83 15.64
C PRO A 98 -19.07 -11.41 15.11
N THR A 99 -18.10 -10.51 15.32
CA THR A 99 -18.12 -9.09 14.90
C THR A 99 -18.61 -8.95 13.46
N ARG A 100 -18.04 -9.76 12.57
CA ARG A 100 -18.32 -9.80 11.12
C ARG A 100 -19.78 -10.08 10.74
N LEU A 101 -20.53 -10.71 11.63
CA LEU A 101 -21.93 -11.08 11.39
C LEU A 101 -22.89 -10.05 11.99
N GLN A 102 -22.42 -8.98 12.62
CA GLN A 102 -23.27 -7.96 13.21
C GLN A 102 -23.60 -6.87 12.18
N GLY A 103 -24.88 -6.50 12.08
CA GLY A 103 -25.35 -5.50 11.11
C GLY A 103 -25.60 -6.05 9.70
N LYS A 104 -25.83 -5.13 8.77
CA LYS A 104 -26.20 -5.35 7.36
C LYS A 104 -25.08 -4.97 6.39
N GLY A 105 -23.83 -4.93 6.86
CA GLY A 105 -22.69 -4.44 6.09
C GLY A 105 -22.60 -5.04 4.69
N THR A 106 -22.15 -4.23 3.73
CA THR A 106 -21.93 -4.65 2.34
C THR A 106 -20.77 -5.62 2.25
N VAL A 107 -20.95 -6.69 1.48
CA VAL A 107 -19.93 -7.71 1.22
C VAL A 107 -18.84 -7.16 0.31
N PHE A 108 -17.58 -7.38 0.70
CA PHE A 108 -16.38 -7.19 -0.10
C PHE A 108 -15.63 -8.52 -0.17
N ASN A 109 -15.26 -8.96 -1.37
CA ASN A 109 -14.77 -10.32 -1.61
C ASN A 109 -13.25 -10.43 -1.40
N GLY A 110 -12.84 -10.77 -0.18
CA GLY A 110 -11.43 -10.90 0.24
C GLY A 110 -10.77 -9.53 0.32
N GLY A 111 -11.12 -8.72 1.32
CA GLY A 111 -10.57 -7.37 1.46
C GLY A 111 -9.12 -7.41 1.90
N GLU A 112 -8.22 -6.78 1.14
CA GLU A 112 -6.77 -6.85 1.40
C GLU A 112 -6.18 -5.51 1.89
N GLY A 113 -5.11 -5.02 1.28
CA GLY A 113 -4.49 -3.75 1.61
C GLY A 113 -5.45 -2.57 1.59
N ILE A 114 -5.21 -1.62 2.50
CA ILE A 114 -5.88 -0.32 2.53
C ILE A 114 -4.87 0.80 2.80
N TRP A 115 -5.02 1.91 2.08
CA TRP A 115 -4.19 3.12 2.19
C TRP A 115 -5.09 4.35 2.26
N CYS A 116 -4.80 5.28 3.18
CA CYS A 116 -5.58 6.51 3.32
C CYS A 116 -4.68 7.74 3.20
N GLU A 117 -5.03 8.64 2.29
CA GLU A 117 -4.34 9.92 2.07
C GLU A 117 -5.26 10.88 1.31
N ASP A 118 -5.10 12.19 1.53
CA ASP A 118 -5.84 13.25 0.82
C ASP A 118 -7.38 13.09 0.87
N GLY A 119 -7.92 12.57 1.99
CA GLY A 119 -9.36 12.37 2.16
C GLY A 119 -9.95 11.19 1.38
N VAL A 120 -9.11 10.28 0.87
CA VAL A 120 -9.53 9.08 0.15
C VAL A 120 -8.90 7.84 0.76
N ALA A 121 -9.72 6.81 1.00
CA ALA A 121 -9.25 5.48 1.35
C ALA A 121 -9.28 4.57 0.10
N PHE A 122 -8.10 4.08 -0.32
CA PHE A 122 -7.95 3.10 -1.38
C PHE A 122 -7.81 1.73 -0.78
N PHE A 123 -8.60 0.75 -1.22
CA PHE A 123 -8.48 -0.62 -0.75
C PHE A 123 -8.74 -1.62 -1.87
N THR A 124 -8.32 -2.85 -1.65
CA THR A 124 -8.37 -3.92 -2.64
C THR A 124 -9.29 -5.05 -2.21
N THR A 125 -9.84 -5.77 -3.19
CA THR A 125 -10.57 -7.02 -2.97
C THR A 125 -10.04 -8.11 -3.89
N LYS A 126 -9.33 -9.08 -3.32
CA LYS A 126 -8.60 -10.13 -4.05
C LYS A 126 -9.53 -11.05 -4.82
N GLY A 127 -10.65 -11.43 -4.21
CA GLY A 127 -11.58 -12.41 -4.77
C GLY A 127 -12.29 -11.97 -6.04
N ASP A 128 -12.44 -10.65 -6.28
CA ASP A 128 -12.98 -10.09 -7.53
C ASP A 128 -11.98 -9.19 -8.29
N ASN A 129 -10.73 -9.10 -7.83
CA ASN A 129 -9.65 -8.34 -8.45
C ASN A 129 -9.98 -6.87 -8.69
N ARG A 130 -10.47 -6.21 -7.65
CA ARG A 130 -10.81 -4.78 -7.69
C ARG A 130 -9.94 -3.93 -6.80
N VAL A 131 -9.74 -2.70 -7.25
CA VAL A 131 -9.26 -1.60 -6.41
C VAL A 131 -10.38 -0.58 -6.30
N TRP A 132 -10.65 -0.15 -5.08
CA TRP A 132 -11.71 0.77 -4.72
C TRP A 132 -11.11 2.10 -4.26
N ALA A 133 -11.84 3.19 -4.46
CA ALA A 133 -11.57 4.48 -3.85
C ALA A 133 -12.83 4.94 -3.10
N LEU A 134 -12.68 5.11 -1.80
CA LEU A 134 -13.70 5.68 -0.92
C LEU A 134 -13.34 7.14 -0.62
N ASP A 135 -14.11 8.08 -1.19
CA ASP A 135 -14.04 9.47 -0.80
C ASP A 135 -14.65 9.64 0.60
N LEU A 136 -13.84 10.07 1.55
CA LEU A 136 -14.23 10.18 2.96
C LEU A 136 -15.08 11.42 3.24
N GLY A 137 -14.96 12.48 2.43
CA GLY A 137 -15.71 13.72 2.57
C GLY A 137 -17.13 13.61 2.02
N ASP A 138 -17.25 13.10 0.79
CA ASP A 138 -18.53 12.94 0.09
C ASP A 138 -19.21 11.59 0.39
N SER A 139 -18.50 10.69 1.09
CA SER A 139 -18.94 9.33 1.42
C SER A 139 -19.40 8.57 0.18
N THR A 140 -18.57 8.60 -0.87
CA THR A 140 -18.80 7.90 -2.14
C THR A 140 -17.76 6.83 -2.40
N LEU A 141 -18.18 5.69 -2.90
CA LEU A 141 -17.34 4.55 -3.25
C LEU A 141 -17.33 4.35 -4.76
N GLU A 142 -16.13 4.28 -5.33
CA GLU A 142 -15.89 4.04 -6.76
C GLU A 142 -15.01 2.80 -6.94
N VAL A 143 -15.31 1.98 -7.95
CA VAL A 143 -14.37 0.98 -8.46
C VAL A 143 -13.41 1.67 -9.42
N ILE A 144 -12.14 1.76 -9.03
CA ILE A 144 -11.11 2.46 -9.82
C ILE A 144 -10.30 1.52 -10.71
N TYR A 145 -10.40 0.22 -10.45
CA TYR A 145 -9.85 -0.86 -11.25
C TYR A 145 -10.74 -2.09 -11.10
N ASP A 146 -11.09 -2.73 -12.22
CA ASP A 146 -11.81 -4.00 -12.27
C ASP A 146 -11.16 -4.88 -13.33
N ALA A 147 -10.44 -5.93 -12.90
CA ALA A 147 -9.78 -6.85 -13.84
C ALA A 147 -10.78 -7.52 -14.79
N ALA A 148 -12.02 -7.80 -14.35
CA ALA A 148 -13.02 -8.44 -15.20
C ALA A 148 -13.50 -7.55 -16.36
N ALA A 149 -13.30 -6.24 -16.26
CA ALA A 149 -13.62 -5.28 -17.31
C ALA A 149 -12.50 -5.12 -18.36
N ILE A 150 -11.32 -5.70 -18.14
CA ILE A 150 -10.12 -5.49 -18.96
C ILE A 150 -9.66 -6.83 -19.55
N PRO A 151 -9.71 -7.01 -20.89
CA PRO A 151 -9.10 -8.17 -21.53
C PRO A 151 -7.60 -8.24 -21.22
N ASP A 152 -7.11 -9.44 -20.87
CA ASP A 152 -5.72 -9.67 -20.46
C ASP A 152 -5.26 -8.69 -19.37
N ALA A 153 -6.11 -8.52 -18.35
CA ALA A 153 -5.92 -7.60 -17.24
C ALA A 153 -4.47 -7.63 -16.69
N PRO A 154 -3.78 -6.48 -16.62
CA PRO A 154 -2.37 -6.42 -16.24
C PRO A 154 -2.12 -6.59 -14.73
N LEU A 155 -3.16 -6.78 -13.93
CA LEU A 155 -3.10 -6.91 -12.48
C LEU A 155 -4.15 -7.92 -12.01
N THR A 156 -3.71 -8.97 -11.36
CA THR A 156 -4.58 -9.96 -10.71
C THR A 156 -3.96 -10.40 -9.38
N GLY A 157 -4.76 -11.00 -8.50
CA GLY A 157 -4.34 -11.22 -7.11
C GLY A 157 -4.07 -9.89 -6.43
N VAL A 158 -4.92 -8.88 -6.59
CA VAL A 158 -4.72 -7.59 -5.91
C VAL A 158 -4.61 -7.80 -4.41
N ASP A 159 -3.60 -7.21 -3.79
CA ASP A 159 -3.35 -7.29 -2.36
C ASP A 159 -2.94 -5.90 -1.84
N ASN A 160 -1.72 -5.75 -1.31
CA ASN A 160 -1.30 -4.57 -0.59
C ASN A 160 -1.20 -3.36 -1.53
N VAL A 161 -1.63 -2.18 -1.06
CA VAL A 161 -1.64 -0.95 -1.85
C VAL A 161 -0.97 0.20 -1.09
N THR A 162 -0.22 1.04 -1.81
CA THR A 162 0.26 2.34 -1.34
C THR A 162 0.11 3.40 -2.43
N ARG A 163 0.31 4.67 -2.07
CA ARG A 163 0.25 5.80 -2.99
C ARG A 163 1.57 6.56 -2.99
N SER A 164 2.01 7.00 -4.17
CA SER A 164 3.16 7.88 -4.32
C SER A 164 2.77 9.36 -4.23
N ALA A 165 3.76 10.24 -4.10
CA ALA A 165 3.55 11.69 -4.15
C ALA A 165 2.97 12.19 -5.49
N SER A 166 3.11 11.44 -6.60
CA SER A 166 2.43 11.77 -7.86
C SER A 166 0.92 11.51 -7.81
N GLY A 167 0.47 10.76 -6.81
CA GLY A 167 -0.88 10.26 -6.64
C GLY A 167 -1.16 8.97 -7.39
N ASP A 168 -0.13 8.31 -7.93
CA ASP A 168 -0.24 6.98 -8.52
C ASP A 168 -0.32 5.92 -7.41
N LEU A 169 -1.11 4.87 -7.63
CA LEU A 169 -1.18 3.73 -6.72
C LEU A 169 -0.20 2.65 -7.15
N TYR A 170 0.40 1.99 -6.17
CA TYR A 170 1.26 0.83 -6.34
C TYR A 170 0.60 -0.34 -5.63
N VAL A 171 0.18 -1.35 -6.39
CA VAL A 171 -0.61 -2.48 -5.93
C VAL A 171 0.20 -3.76 -6.12
N CYS A 172 0.38 -4.51 -5.02
CA CYS A 172 1.03 -5.81 -5.01
C CYS A 172 0.13 -6.88 -5.64
N GLU A 173 0.76 -7.81 -6.35
CA GLU A 173 0.16 -9.12 -6.64
C GLU A 173 0.45 -10.12 -5.51
N ASP A 174 -0.61 -10.75 -5.00
CA ASP A 174 -0.61 -12.01 -4.29
C ASP A 174 -0.71 -13.16 -5.30
N GLY A 175 0.44 -13.82 -5.51
CA GLY A 175 0.63 -14.82 -6.55
C GLY A 175 0.86 -14.20 -7.93
N GLY A 176 0.15 -14.70 -8.94
CA GLY A 176 0.30 -14.22 -10.31
C GLY A 176 1.72 -14.40 -10.84
N ASN A 177 2.31 -13.31 -11.34
CA ASN A 177 3.67 -13.33 -11.88
C ASN A 177 4.68 -12.58 -11.00
N MET A 178 4.29 -12.24 -9.76
CA MET A 178 5.06 -11.49 -8.76
C MET A 178 5.34 -10.04 -9.18
N GLU A 179 4.33 -9.35 -9.70
CA GLU A 179 4.40 -7.95 -10.11
C GLU A 179 3.92 -6.98 -9.03
N LEU A 180 4.66 -5.87 -8.91
CA LEU A 180 4.11 -4.63 -8.38
C LEU A 180 3.58 -3.86 -9.57
N VAL A 181 2.30 -3.48 -9.54
CA VAL A 181 1.61 -2.82 -10.66
C VAL A 181 1.30 -1.38 -10.26
N ILE A 182 1.50 -0.45 -11.20
CA ILE A 182 1.10 0.94 -11.04
C ILE A 182 -0.31 1.17 -11.63
N ILE A 183 -1.16 1.90 -10.91
CA ILE A 183 -2.39 2.50 -11.42
C ILE A 183 -2.21 4.01 -11.36
N SER A 184 -2.15 4.67 -12.51
CA SER A 184 -1.97 6.12 -12.57
C SER A 184 -3.24 6.87 -12.15
N ARG A 185 -3.10 8.16 -11.89
CA ARG A 185 -4.24 9.07 -11.68
C ARG A 185 -5.21 9.10 -12.87
N GLU A 186 -4.69 8.89 -14.07
CA GLU A 186 -5.46 8.81 -15.31
C GLU A 186 -6.09 7.43 -15.55
N ARG A 187 -5.99 6.50 -14.58
CA ARG A 187 -6.47 5.10 -14.65
C ARG A 187 -5.70 4.23 -15.65
N GLU A 188 -4.48 4.62 -15.99
CA GLU A 188 -3.59 3.73 -16.76
C GLU A 188 -2.97 2.69 -15.85
N VAL A 189 -2.98 1.44 -16.28
CA VAL A 189 -2.51 0.31 -15.46
C VAL A 189 -1.39 -0.42 -16.18
N GLY A 190 -0.32 -0.73 -15.47
CA GLY A 190 0.77 -1.52 -16.04
C GLY A 190 1.77 -2.00 -15.00
N PRO A 191 2.55 -3.03 -15.32
CA PRO A 191 3.56 -3.54 -14.41
C PRO A 191 4.63 -2.47 -14.15
N PHE A 192 4.91 -2.21 -12.88
CA PHE A 192 6.02 -1.35 -12.46
C PHE A 192 7.31 -2.16 -12.34
N CYS A 193 7.25 -3.30 -11.65
CA CYS A 193 8.38 -4.23 -11.59
C CYS A 193 7.93 -5.66 -11.29
N ARG A 194 8.74 -6.64 -11.71
CA ARG A 194 8.54 -8.07 -11.42
C ARG A 194 9.68 -8.64 -10.59
N LEU A 195 9.36 -9.43 -9.57
CA LEU A 195 10.35 -10.22 -8.84
C LEU A 195 10.53 -11.61 -9.48
N VAL A 196 11.59 -11.78 -10.27
CA VAL A 196 11.87 -13.02 -11.00
C VAL A 196 12.40 -14.13 -10.08
N GLY A 197 11.93 -15.37 -10.31
CA GLY A 197 12.42 -16.57 -9.64
C GLY A 197 11.87 -16.76 -8.22
N GLN A 198 10.72 -16.14 -7.93
CA GLN A 198 10.05 -16.16 -6.63
C GLN A 198 8.56 -16.52 -6.76
N ASP A 199 8.23 -17.28 -7.79
CA ASP A 199 6.85 -17.59 -8.22
C ASP A 199 6.01 -18.33 -7.15
N GLY A 200 6.63 -18.85 -6.10
CA GLY A 200 5.95 -19.46 -4.94
C GLY A 200 5.70 -18.50 -3.75
N SER A 201 5.91 -17.20 -3.95
CA SER A 201 5.75 -16.15 -2.95
C SER A 201 4.52 -15.29 -3.24
N GLU A 202 4.41 -14.17 -2.54
CA GLU A 202 3.45 -13.07 -2.78
C GLU A 202 4.16 -11.75 -2.44
N LEU A 203 3.72 -10.66 -3.07
CA LEU A 203 4.21 -9.33 -2.72
C LEU A 203 3.37 -8.74 -1.59
N ALA A 204 4.04 -8.19 -0.58
CA ALA A 204 3.40 -7.58 0.58
C ALA A 204 4.21 -6.40 1.12
N GLY A 205 3.60 -5.60 2.00
CA GLY A 205 4.24 -4.52 2.72
C GLY A 205 4.81 -3.42 1.84
N VAL A 206 4.10 -3.02 0.78
CA VAL A 206 4.53 -1.93 -0.10
C VAL A 206 4.41 -0.57 0.59
N ALA A 207 5.48 0.21 0.62
CA ALA A 207 5.48 1.54 1.24
C ALA A 207 6.58 2.46 0.68
N PHE A 208 6.25 3.73 0.48
CA PHE A 208 7.25 4.76 0.17
C PHE A 208 7.96 5.27 1.42
N SER A 209 9.24 5.66 1.28
CA SER A 209 9.90 6.51 2.27
C SER A 209 9.21 7.87 2.36
N PRO A 210 9.25 8.57 3.50
CA PRO A 210 8.58 9.87 3.67
C PRO A 210 9.00 10.95 2.66
N ASP A 211 10.21 10.84 2.10
CA ASP A 211 10.72 11.76 1.08
C ASP A 211 10.40 11.31 -0.36
N GLY A 212 9.68 10.19 -0.53
CA GLY A 212 9.27 9.63 -1.82
C GLY A 212 10.41 9.07 -2.68
N ARG A 213 11.66 9.01 -2.18
CA ARG A 213 12.83 8.60 -2.99
C ARG A 213 13.13 7.11 -2.95
N ARG A 214 12.49 6.38 -2.05
CA ARG A 214 12.60 4.93 -1.89
C ARG A 214 11.21 4.32 -1.83
N LEU A 215 11.05 3.17 -2.47
CA LEU A 215 9.91 2.28 -2.35
C LEU A 215 10.40 0.97 -1.76
N TYR A 216 9.73 0.50 -0.71
CA TYR A 216 9.98 -0.79 -0.10
C TYR A 216 8.85 -1.74 -0.48
N VAL A 217 9.19 -2.98 -0.81
CA VAL A 217 8.21 -4.06 -1.04
C VAL A 217 8.84 -5.37 -0.61
N SER A 218 8.05 -6.26 -0.02
CA SER A 218 8.50 -7.55 0.45
C SER A 218 7.96 -8.67 -0.43
N SER A 219 8.75 -9.73 -0.57
CA SER A 219 8.33 -11.03 -1.05
C SER A 219 8.20 -11.93 0.17
N GLN A 220 6.98 -12.26 0.58
CA GLN A 220 6.69 -12.85 1.90
C GLN A 220 7.43 -14.18 2.13
N ARG A 221 7.51 -15.02 1.08
CA ARG A 221 8.20 -16.31 1.07
C ARG A 221 9.47 -16.29 0.23
N GLY A 222 9.98 -15.09 -0.09
CA GLY A 222 11.19 -14.91 -0.88
C GLY A 222 12.45 -15.52 -0.24
N GLY A 223 13.46 -15.78 -1.08
CA GLY A 223 14.74 -16.33 -0.63
C GLY A 223 14.65 -17.81 -0.23
N SER A 224 15.00 -18.14 1.01
CA SER A 224 14.89 -19.49 1.56
C SER A 224 13.58 -19.72 2.33
N GLY A 225 12.49 -19.04 1.92
CA GLY A 225 11.18 -19.10 2.59
C GLY A 225 11.05 -18.21 3.84
N SER A 226 12.05 -17.38 4.13
CA SER A 226 12.06 -16.49 5.31
C SER A 226 11.60 -15.06 5.02
N GLY A 227 11.25 -14.77 3.76
CA GLY A 227 10.91 -13.44 3.29
C GLY A 227 12.14 -12.62 2.87
N LEU A 228 11.91 -11.69 1.94
CA LEU A 228 12.90 -10.72 1.45
C LEU A 228 12.24 -9.35 1.29
N THR A 229 12.87 -8.30 1.79
CA THR A 229 12.46 -6.91 1.51
C THR A 229 13.42 -6.25 0.53
N TYR A 230 12.85 -5.63 -0.49
CA TYR A 230 13.54 -4.89 -1.54
C TYR A 230 13.41 -3.40 -1.28
N GLU A 231 14.53 -2.69 -1.38
CA GLU A 231 14.55 -1.24 -1.50
C GLU A 231 14.74 -0.88 -2.98
N ILE A 232 13.76 -0.18 -3.55
CA ILE A 232 13.78 0.33 -4.91
C ILE A 232 14.07 1.83 -4.83
N ALA A 233 15.16 2.28 -5.46
CA ALA A 233 15.48 3.68 -5.59
C ALA A 233 14.87 4.25 -6.87
N GLY A 234 14.29 5.43 -6.76
CA GLY A 234 13.75 6.19 -7.90
C GLY A 234 14.82 6.64 -8.91
N PRO A 235 14.41 7.46 -9.89
CA PRO A 235 13.26 8.34 -9.83
C PRO A 235 11.91 7.60 -10.00
N PHE A 236 10.91 8.05 -9.24
CA PHE A 236 9.50 7.72 -9.46
C PHE A 236 8.83 8.89 -10.18
N ARG A 237 7.60 8.70 -10.68
CA ARG A 237 6.82 9.81 -11.24
C ARG A 237 6.71 10.91 -10.18
N GLU A 238 7.06 12.14 -10.55
CA GLU A 238 6.85 13.29 -9.68
C GLU A 238 5.39 13.76 -9.79
N ALA A 239 4.89 14.41 -8.73
CA ALA A 239 3.66 15.17 -8.85
C ALA A 239 3.79 16.15 -10.00
N GLU A 240 2.84 16.15 -10.95
CA GLU A 240 2.76 17.26 -11.88
C GLU A 240 2.70 18.55 -11.06
N LYS A 241 3.64 19.47 -11.29
CA LYS A 241 3.46 20.84 -10.84
C LYS A 241 2.20 21.32 -11.51
N ARG A 242 1.08 21.37 -10.76
CA ARG A 242 -0.15 22.03 -11.20
C ARG A 242 0.29 23.32 -11.88
N PRO A 243 0.00 23.54 -13.17
CA PRO A 243 0.44 24.74 -13.83
C PRO A 243 -0.05 25.90 -12.97
N THR A 244 0.88 26.64 -12.36
CA THR A 244 0.56 27.87 -11.65
C THR A 244 -0.24 28.66 -12.65
N ALA A 245 -1.51 28.93 -12.36
CA ALA A 245 -2.32 29.79 -13.19
C ALA A 245 -1.56 31.10 -13.29
N THR A 246 -0.81 31.27 -14.37
CA THR A 246 -0.16 32.51 -14.68
C THR A 246 -1.33 33.35 -15.15
N THR A 247 -1.92 34.09 -14.22
CA THR A 247 -2.80 35.20 -14.54
C THR A 247 -1.98 36.10 -15.44
N THR A 248 -2.08 35.87 -16.74
CA THR A 248 -1.46 36.70 -17.74
C THR A 248 -2.35 37.93 -17.75
N VAL A 249 -2.01 38.91 -16.91
CA VAL A 249 -2.55 40.25 -17.05
C VAL A 249 -2.23 40.65 -18.49
N PRO A 250 -3.23 41.01 -19.33
CA PRO A 250 -2.96 41.38 -20.70
C PRO A 250 -2.00 42.59 -20.68
N ALA A 251 -0.79 42.37 -21.18
CA ALA A 251 0.20 43.42 -21.30
C ALA A 251 -0.34 44.46 -22.29
N THR A 252 -0.52 45.69 -21.81
CA THR A 252 -0.78 46.83 -22.69
C THR A 252 0.48 47.03 -23.54
N THR A 253 0.33 46.83 -24.85
CA THR A 253 1.40 47.00 -25.83
C THR A 253 1.92 48.43 -25.79
N THR A 254 3.16 48.61 -25.33
CA THR A 254 3.95 49.81 -25.62
C THR A 254 5.17 49.36 -26.40
N THR A 255 5.18 49.72 -27.68
CA THR A 255 6.25 49.45 -28.65
C THR A 255 7.49 50.27 -28.32
N LEU A 256 8.63 49.62 -28.10
CA LEU A 256 9.96 50.19 -28.34
C LEU A 256 10.87 49.12 -28.95
N ALA A 257 11.61 49.52 -29.98
CA ALA A 257 12.31 48.66 -30.92
C ALA A 257 13.74 48.29 -30.48
N ALA A 258 14.10 47.04 -30.82
CA ALA A 258 15.39 46.46 -31.21
C ALA A 258 16.66 46.68 -30.35
N LEU A 259 17.32 45.57 -30.01
CA LEU A 259 18.69 45.29 -30.47
C LEU A 259 19.03 43.79 -30.37
N ASP A 260 19.52 43.28 -31.49
CA ASP A 260 20.08 41.96 -31.80
C ASP A 260 21.41 41.69 -31.07
N ARG A 261 21.67 40.41 -30.73
CA ARG A 261 22.99 39.73 -30.80
C ARG A 261 22.92 38.24 -30.44
N SER A 262 22.86 37.44 -31.50
CA SER A 262 23.61 36.20 -31.80
C SER A 262 24.39 35.38 -30.72
N LYS A 263 24.15 34.05 -30.78
CA LYS A 263 25.08 32.89 -30.96
C LYS A 263 25.94 32.28 -29.82
N GLY A 264 25.92 30.94 -29.85
CA GLY A 264 27.02 29.99 -29.56
C GLY A 264 26.89 29.26 -28.21
N ASP A 265 27.22 27.99 -27.99
CA ASP A 265 27.51 26.75 -28.74
C ASP A 265 28.20 25.82 -27.69
N ASN A 266 27.86 24.52 -27.66
CA ASN A 266 28.72 23.33 -27.36
C ASN A 266 29.59 23.28 -26.06
N ALA A 267 30.03 22.14 -25.48
CA ALA A 267 29.81 20.70 -25.58
C ALA A 267 30.73 20.02 -24.50
N GLU A 268 30.43 18.75 -24.16
CA GLU A 268 31.33 17.66 -23.68
C GLU A 268 32.13 17.88 -22.36
N SER A 269 32.56 16.90 -21.54
CA SER A 269 32.85 15.45 -21.60
C SER A 269 32.83 14.94 -20.13
N GLY A 270 32.37 13.74 -19.75
CA GLY A 270 33.04 12.44 -19.91
C GLY A 270 34.04 12.15 -18.78
N ASP A 271 33.78 11.19 -17.88
CA ASP A 271 34.67 10.06 -17.54
C ASP A 271 34.03 9.10 -16.50
N SER A 272 34.46 7.85 -16.64
CA SER A 272 34.07 6.55 -16.12
C SER A 272 34.55 6.22 -14.70
N GLY A 273 33.79 5.38 -14.01
CA GLY A 273 34.19 4.69 -12.78
C GLY A 273 33.40 3.39 -12.64
N SER A 274 34.09 2.26 -12.77
CA SER A 274 33.59 0.90 -12.67
C SER A 274 33.56 0.42 -11.22
N ASP A 275 32.43 -0.10 -10.74
CA ASP A 275 32.35 -0.95 -9.55
C ASP A 275 31.43 -2.15 -9.86
N ASP A 276 31.94 -3.35 -9.61
CA ASP A 276 31.24 -4.64 -9.69
C ASP A 276 30.16 -4.70 -8.58
N ASP A 277 28.89 -4.75 -8.98
CA ASP A 277 27.76 -5.11 -8.11
C ASP A 277 27.00 -6.28 -8.76
N SER A 278 26.84 -7.37 -8.00
CA SER A 278 26.14 -8.57 -8.45
C SER A 278 24.64 -8.31 -8.52
N SER A 279 24.21 -7.69 -9.61
CA SER A 279 22.82 -7.40 -9.93
C SER A 279 22.02 -8.69 -10.19
N THR A 280 20.83 -8.78 -9.61
CA THR A 280 19.81 -9.71 -10.10
C THR A 280 18.95 -8.92 -11.08
N THR A 281 18.81 -9.41 -12.31
CA THR A 281 18.12 -8.71 -13.39
C THR A 281 16.62 -8.57 -13.07
N LEU A 282 16.19 -7.34 -12.77
CA LEU A 282 14.78 -6.94 -12.89
C LEU A 282 14.52 -6.73 -14.38
N VAL A 283 13.52 -7.42 -14.94
CA VAL A 283 13.02 -7.06 -16.27
C VAL A 283 12.01 -5.93 -16.05
N ALA A 284 12.37 -4.70 -16.40
CA ALA A 284 11.40 -3.62 -16.52
C ALA A 284 10.47 -3.98 -17.69
N GLY A 285 9.21 -4.29 -17.37
CA GLY A 285 8.19 -4.59 -18.37
C GLY A 285 7.94 -3.37 -19.24
N GLY A 286 8.15 -3.51 -20.56
CA GLY A 286 7.65 -2.53 -21.51
C GLY A 286 6.13 -2.58 -21.53
N ILE A 287 5.50 -1.42 -21.36
CA ILE A 287 4.04 -1.25 -21.43
C ILE A 287 3.57 -1.73 -22.81
N ALA A 288 2.80 -2.82 -22.85
CA ALA A 288 1.94 -3.12 -23.99
C ALA A 288 0.75 -2.16 -23.91
N ALA A 289 0.89 -1.03 -24.60
CA ALA A 289 -0.07 0.05 -24.59
C ALA A 289 -1.39 -0.35 -25.27
N VAL A 290 -2.49 -0.26 -24.53
CA VAL A 290 -3.75 0.25 -25.09
C VAL A 290 -3.66 1.77 -24.89
N ALA A 291 -3.26 2.49 -25.95
CA ALA A 291 -2.68 3.85 -25.97
C ALA A 291 -3.43 4.95 -25.17
N VAL A 292 -2.76 5.94 -24.53
CA VAL A 292 -1.84 6.96 -25.11
C VAL A 292 -0.75 7.49 -24.11
N ALA A 293 0.54 7.21 -24.42
CA ALA A 293 1.80 7.97 -24.20
C ALA A 293 2.08 8.72 -22.85
N ALA A 294 3.24 8.62 -22.18
CA ALA A 294 4.61 8.26 -22.57
C ALA A 294 5.43 7.78 -21.35
N ALA A 295 6.24 6.72 -21.52
CA ALA A 295 7.21 6.28 -20.50
C ALA A 295 8.62 6.76 -20.86
N ALA A 296 9.20 7.61 -20.02
CA ALA A 296 10.64 7.85 -20.01
C ALA A 296 11.32 6.72 -19.22
N GLY A 297 12.13 5.91 -19.89
CA GLY A 297 12.93 4.88 -19.23
C GLY A 297 13.95 5.49 -18.28
N ALA A 298 13.75 5.31 -16.98
CA ALA A 298 14.75 5.57 -15.95
C ALA A 298 15.23 4.24 -15.38
N ALA A 299 16.55 4.11 -15.20
CA ALA A 299 17.14 2.94 -14.57
C ALA A 299 16.84 2.96 -13.06
N LEU A 300 16.04 2.00 -12.58
CA LEU A 300 15.84 1.75 -11.15
C LEU A 300 17.08 1.05 -10.57
N THR A 301 17.52 1.49 -9.38
CA THR A 301 18.54 0.77 -8.61
C THR A 301 17.87 -0.01 -7.48
N VAL A 302 18.12 -1.32 -7.38
CA VAL A 302 17.51 -2.20 -6.36
C VAL A 302 18.58 -2.69 -5.39
N ARG A 303 18.34 -2.58 -4.08
CA ARG A 303 19.20 -3.15 -3.04
C ARG A 303 18.42 -4.15 -2.19
N ARG A 304 19.02 -5.31 -1.93
CA ARG A 304 18.49 -6.35 -1.03
C ARG A 304 18.95 -6.07 0.40
N ARG A 305 18.04 -6.08 1.36
CA ARG A 305 18.41 -6.16 2.79
C ARG A 305 17.91 -7.49 3.35
N ARG A 306 18.81 -8.26 3.96
CA ARG A 306 18.43 -9.37 4.84
C ARG A 306 17.99 -8.79 6.18
N ALA A 307 16.91 -9.32 6.75
CA ALA A 307 16.63 -9.12 8.16
C ALA A 307 17.82 -9.65 8.96
N GLY A 308 18.53 -8.75 9.65
CA GLY A 308 19.63 -9.15 10.52
C GLY A 308 19.07 -9.80 11.78
N ASN A 309 19.39 -11.07 12.02
CA ASN A 309 19.26 -11.65 13.34
C ASN A 309 20.20 -10.88 14.28
N GLY A 310 19.64 -10.05 15.14
CA GLY A 310 20.35 -9.53 16.30
C GLY A 310 20.58 -10.67 17.29
N ALA A 311 21.66 -11.42 17.09
CA ALA A 311 22.22 -12.32 18.09
C ALA A 311 23.57 -11.74 18.50
N ASP A 312 23.59 -11.01 19.61
CA ASP A 312 24.84 -10.83 20.35
C ASP A 312 24.91 -11.94 21.42
N ALA A 313 26.00 -12.66 21.38
CA ALA A 313 26.28 -13.82 22.20
C ALA A 313 26.91 -13.36 23.52
N GLY A 314 26.25 -13.69 24.63
CA GLY A 314 26.83 -13.63 25.98
C GLY A 314 26.62 -14.98 26.65
N ASP A 315 27.70 -15.75 26.71
CA ASP A 315 27.82 -17.08 27.32
C ASP A 315 27.64 -17.03 28.85
N GLY A 316 27.03 -18.07 29.44
CA GLY A 316 26.94 -18.22 30.90
C GLY A 316 25.90 -19.25 31.37
N ASP A 317 26.39 -20.45 31.71
CA ASP A 317 25.71 -21.66 32.20
C ASP A 317 24.69 -21.46 33.34
N GLU A 318 23.58 -22.22 33.32
CA GLU A 318 23.35 -23.40 34.19
C GLU A 318 21.87 -23.89 34.17
N GLU A 319 21.73 -25.17 33.81
CA GLU A 319 20.87 -26.21 34.40
C GLU A 319 19.35 -26.01 34.63
N ARG A 320 18.56 -26.89 33.97
CA ARG A 320 17.40 -27.70 34.43
C ARG A 320 16.06 -27.52 33.67
N GLY A 321 15.63 -28.61 33.04
CA GLY A 321 14.31 -29.18 33.33
C GLY A 321 13.19 -29.07 32.28
N ALA A 322 13.10 -30.10 31.44
CA ALA A 322 11.88 -30.80 30.99
C ALA A 322 10.65 -30.03 30.43
N GLY A 323 10.18 -30.45 29.24
CA GLY A 323 8.75 -30.36 28.88
C GLY A 323 8.44 -30.17 27.40
N THR A 324 8.11 -31.26 26.72
CA THR A 324 7.67 -31.39 25.32
C THR A 324 6.22 -30.93 25.04
N ALA A 325 5.98 -30.49 23.79
CA ALA A 325 4.77 -30.61 22.93
C ALA A 325 4.46 -29.26 22.24
N GLY A 326 4.17 -29.11 20.94
CA GLY A 326 3.86 -30.03 19.86
C GLY A 326 2.93 -29.30 18.87
N ASN A 327 3.37 -29.16 17.61
CA ASN A 327 2.62 -28.58 16.48
C ASN A 327 1.22 -29.20 16.27
N GLY A 328 0.31 -28.43 15.67
CA GLY A 328 -0.86 -29.00 15.00
C GLY A 328 -1.84 -28.00 14.41
N HIS A 329 -1.62 -27.70 13.12
CA HIS A 329 -2.55 -27.21 12.08
C HIS A 329 -3.10 -25.78 12.15
#